data_AF-G3JG91-F1
#
_entry.id   AF-G3JG91-F1
#
_cell.length_a   1.000
_cell.length_b   1.000
_cell.length_c   1.000
_cell.angle_alpha   90.00
_cell.angle_beta   90.00
_cell.angle_gamma   90.00
#
_symmetry.space_group_name_H-M   'P 1'
#
loop_
_entity.id
_entity.type
_entity.pdbx_description
1 polymer ?
#
loop_
_entity_poly.entity_id
_entity_poly.type
_entity_poly.pdbx_seq_one_letter_code
_entity_poly.pdbx_strand_id
1 'polypeptide(L)'
;MSQQQPVQLPALAHPIGQFSHTVSTGTETMILQEKVLSLSGDSFDVKTIDGRPLFKVQGRHATLSGRKSVSDVATGTHLYDIVKEHFHLHATYVAETPDKRKFLEIKSSMKYDKVFGSKATATFTAPDGRTFVMAMRGNWRDSKADIVLGEDASQGPVVARIDRQFFNKREFFGGQQTYAVTVAPGMDLALAVALCIALDEKNNEK
;
A
#
# COMPACT_ATOMS: atom_id res chain seq x y z
N MET A 1 -28.18 -5.72 -10.71
CA MET A 1 -27.22 -5.28 -9.68
C MET A 1 -25.85 -5.35 -10.33
N SER A 2 -25.22 -4.20 -10.56
CA SER A 2 -23.92 -4.15 -11.24
C SER A 2 -22.84 -4.52 -10.22
N GLN A 3 -22.29 -5.74 -10.32
CA GLN A 3 -21.02 -6.02 -9.64
C GLN A 3 -20.01 -5.00 -10.16
N GLN A 4 -19.36 -4.25 -9.26
CA GLN A 4 -18.31 -3.33 -9.69
C GLN A 4 -17.14 -4.19 -10.18
N GLN A 5 -16.94 -4.20 -11.50
CA GLN A 5 -15.84 -4.92 -12.11
C GLN A 5 -14.53 -4.20 -11.76
N PRO A 6 -13.46 -4.92 -11.38
CA PRO A 6 -12.17 -4.31 -11.15
C PRO A 6 -11.71 -3.52 -12.37
N VAL A 7 -11.17 -2.32 -12.13
CA VAL A 7 -10.60 -1.49 -13.19
C VAL A 7 -9.40 -2.22 -13.81
N GLN A 8 -9.22 -2.16 -15.13
CA GLN A 8 -7.96 -2.59 -15.75
C GLN A 8 -6.95 -1.44 -15.77
N LEU A 9 -5.72 -1.71 -15.36
CA LEU A 9 -4.61 -0.77 -15.43
C LEU A 9 -3.65 -1.16 -16.56
N PRO A 10 -3.07 -0.18 -17.27
CA PRO A 10 -2.06 -0.46 -18.30
C PRO A 10 -0.79 -1.06 -17.66
N ALA A 11 -0.09 -1.91 -18.41
CA ALA A 11 1.18 -2.47 -17.98
C ALA A 11 2.26 -1.39 -17.83
N LEU A 12 3.12 -1.54 -16.83
CA LEU A 12 4.28 -0.68 -16.65
C LEU A 12 5.37 -1.01 -17.67
N ALA A 13 6.11 0.01 -18.11
CA ALA A 13 7.19 -0.15 -19.08
C ALA A 13 8.33 -1.05 -18.57
N HIS A 14 8.56 -1.03 -17.26
CA HIS A 14 9.55 -1.85 -16.58
C HIS A 14 8.98 -2.37 -15.25
N PRO A 15 9.36 -3.57 -14.81
CA PRO A 15 9.00 -4.06 -13.49
C PRO A 15 9.48 -3.11 -12.38
N ILE A 16 8.59 -2.84 -11.43
CA ILE A 16 8.87 -2.06 -10.21
C ILE A 16 8.55 -2.97 -9.03
N GLY A 17 9.58 -3.43 -8.32
CA GLY A 17 9.37 -4.37 -7.24
C GLY A 17 10.57 -4.64 -6.36
N GLN A 18 10.29 -4.95 -5.09
CA GLN A 18 11.27 -5.39 -4.10
C GLN A 18 11.41 -6.92 -4.14
N PHE A 19 10.32 -7.64 -4.41
CA PHE A 19 10.28 -9.10 -4.47
C PHE A 19 9.84 -9.54 -5.87
N SER A 20 10.76 -10.13 -6.64
CA SER A 20 10.49 -10.49 -8.03
C SER A 20 9.33 -11.48 -8.21
N HIS A 21 9.13 -12.38 -7.23
CA HIS A 21 8.08 -13.40 -7.28
C HIS A 21 6.66 -12.85 -7.01
N THR A 22 6.54 -11.62 -6.51
CA THR A 22 5.25 -10.95 -6.27
C THR A 22 4.96 -9.87 -7.31
N VAL A 23 5.79 -9.72 -8.34
CA VAL A 23 5.52 -8.83 -9.47
C VAL A 23 4.38 -9.40 -10.30
N SER A 24 3.29 -8.63 -10.42
CA SER A 24 2.12 -9.08 -11.15
C SER A 24 2.37 -9.12 -12.66
N THR A 25 1.94 -10.19 -13.32
CA THR A 25 1.97 -10.30 -14.79
C THR A 25 0.72 -9.72 -15.47
N GLY A 26 -0.34 -9.48 -14.70
CA GLY A 26 -1.60 -8.91 -15.15
C GLY A 26 -2.11 -7.83 -14.19
N THR A 27 -3.27 -7.25 -14.48
CA THR A 27 -3.94 -6.41 -13.48
C THR A 27 -4.50 -7.34 -12.39
N GLU A 28 -4.16 -7.06 -11.14
CA GLU A 28 -4.59 -7.86 -9.99
C GLU A 28 -5.29 -6.94 -8.99
N THR A 29 -6.37 -7.40 -8.36
CA THR A 29 -7.10 -6.60 -7.35
C THR A 29 -7.12 -7.32 -6.02
N MET A 30 -6.54 -6.66 -5.02
CA MET A 30 -6.41 -7.16 -3.65
C MET A 30 -7.36 -6.46 -2.71
N ILE A 31 -7.79 -7.15 -1.66
CA ILE A 31 -8.65 -6.62 -0.61
C ILE A 31 -7.81 -6.43 0.66
N LEU A 32 -7.78 -5.19 1.16
CA LEU A 32 -7.05 -4.79 2.37
C LEU A 32 -8.03 -4.34 3.45
N GLN A 33 -7.65 -4.47 4.73
CA GLN A 33 -8.49 -4.10 5.89
C GLN A 33 -7.99 -2.81 6.57
N GLU A 34 -8.89 -1.85 6.80
CA GLU A 34 -8.61 -0.54 7.43
C GLU A 34 -8.36 -0.65 8.94
N LYS A 35 -9.10 -1.50 9.66
CA LYS A 35 -9.08 -1.56 11.15
C LYS A 35 -7.81 -2.14 11.78
N VAL A 36 -6.83 -2.58 10.98
CA VAL A 36 -5.51 -3.00 11.51
C VAL A 36 -4.50 -1.84 11.55
N LEU A 37 -4.91 -0.68 11.03
CA LEU A 37 -4.05 0.51 10.93
C LEU A 37 -4.13 1.40 12.18
N SER A 38 -4.95 1.02 13.15
CA SER A 38 -5.13 1.73 14.41
C SER A 38 -5.10 0.77 15.60
N LEU A 39 -3.91 0.57 16.16
CA LEU A 39 -3.69 0.32 17.59
C LEU A 39 -4.13 -1.02 18.24
N SER A 40 -4.88 -1.94 17.59
CA SER A 40 -5.34 -3.17 18.29
C SER A 40 -4.38 -4.38 18.22
N GLY A 41 -3.42 -4.40 17.29
CA GLY A 41 -2.50 -5.53 17.10
C GLY A 41 -3.12 -6.75 16.42
N ASP A 42 -4.31 -6.61 15.82
CA ASP A 42 -4.93 -7.69 15.07
C ASP A 42 -4.11 -8.05 13.82
N SER A 43 -4.11 -9.34 13.46
CA SER A 43 -3.54 -9.82 12.19
C SER A 43 -4.63 -9.87 11.12
N PHE A 44 -4.31 -9.55 9.88
CA PHE A 44 -5.21 -9.69 8.74
C PHE A 44 -4.53 -10.33 7.55
N ASP A 45 -5.36 -10.89 6.67
CA ASP A 45 -4.91 -11.48 5.42
C ASP A 45 -5.26 -10.53 4.27
N VAL A 46 -4.30 -10.34 3.36
CA VAL A 46 -4.50 -9.71 2.06
C VAL A 46 -4.79 -10.81 1.06
N LYS A 47 -5.91 -10.68 0.34
CA LYS A 47 -6.40 -11.67 -0.62
C LYS A 47 -6.77 -11.00 -1.92
N THR A 48 -6.77 -11.73 -3.02
CA THR A 48 -7.38 -11.28 -4.26
C THR A 48 -8.91 -11.19 -4.11
N ILE A 49 -9.58 -10.55 -5.08
CA ILE A 49 -11.05 -10.46 -5.10
C ILE A 49 -11.75 -11.82 -5.18
N ASP A 50 -11.14 -12.81 -5.82
CA ASP A 50 -11.60 -14.20 -5.89
C ASP A 50 -11.26 -15.01 -4.62
N GLY A 51 -10.63 -14.38 -3.63
CA GLY A 51 -10.38 -14.96 -2.31
C GLY A 51 -9.06 -15.72 -2.17
N ARG A 52 -8.20 -15.72 -3.19
CA ARG A 52 -6.86 -16.34 -3.12
C ARG A 52 -6.01 -15.57 -2.11
N PRO A 53 -5.47 -16.23 -1.07
CA PRO A 53 -4.62 -15.56 -0.09
C PRO A 53 -3.25 -15.24 -0.68
N LEU A 54 -2.76 -14.03 -0.43
CA LEU A 54 -1.46 -13.55 -0.91
C LEU A 54 -0.51 -13.29 0.26
N PHE A 55 -0.91 -12.39 1.17
CA PHE A 55 -0.04 -11.94 2.26
C PHE A 55 -0.75 -12.01 3.60
N LYS A 56 0.03 -12.23 4.65
CA LYS A 56 -0.41 -12.06 6.03
C LYS A 56 0.27 -10.84 6.61
N VAL A 57 -0.52 -9.96 7.22
CA VAL A 57 -0.05 -8.76 7.91
C VAL A 57 -0.32 -8.93 9.39
N GLN A 58 0.72 -8.79 10.21
CA GLN A 58 0.65 -9.00 11.65
C GLN A 58 1.12 -7.73 12.36
N GLY A 59 0.24 -7.10 13.13
CA GLY A 59 0.64 -6.08 14.09
C GLY A 59 1.38 -6.71 15.26
N ARG A 60 2.42 -6.04 15.79
CA ARG A 60 3.03 -6.45 17.06
C ARG A 60 2.42 -5.66 18.22
N HIS A 61 1.72 -6.35 19.11
CA HIS A 61 1.26 -5.78 20.38
C HIS A 61 2.43 -5.17 21.17
N ALA A 62 2.20 -4.04 21.83
CA ALA A 62 3.14 -3.39 22.75
C ALA A 62 4.49 -2.94 22.15
N THR A 63 4.58 -2.70 20.83
CA THR A 63 5.77 -2.04 20.24
C THR A 63 5.58 -0.52 20.15
N LEU A 64 6.57 0.24 20.62
CA LEU A 64 6.56 1.71 20.58
C LEU A 64 6.44 2.26 19.14
N SER A 65 6.90 1.49 18.15
CA SER A 65 6.91 1.86 16.73
C SER A 65 5.68 1.46 15.93
N GLY A 66 4.70 0.77 16.52
CA GLY A 66 3.50 0.29 15.80
C GLY A 66 3.83 -0.68 14.66
N ARG A 67 4.91 -1.47 14.81
CA ARG A 67 5.48 -2.35 13.77
C ARG A 67 4.45 -3.32 13.21
N LYS A 68 4.41 -3.44 11.89
CA LYS A 68 3.62 -4.42 11.15
C LYS A 68 4.53 -5.31 10.31
N SER A 69 4.48 -6.62 10.54
CA SER A 69 5.24 -7.60 9.76
C SER A 69 4.37 -8.14 8.62
N VAL A 70 4.93 -8.25 7.41
CA VAL A 70 4.24 -8.82 6.24
C VAL A 70 4.97 -10.07 5.79
N SER A 71 4.20 -11.14 5.60
CA SER A 71 4.69 -12.43 5.13
C SER A 71 3.91 -12.93 3.93
N ASP A 72 4.59 -13.64 3.02
CA ASP A 72 3.96 -14.37 1.92
C ASP A 72 3.24 -15.61 2.47
N VAL A 73 1.96 -15.80 2.10
CA VAL A 73 1.15 -16.90 2.62
C VAL A 73 1.53 -18.25 2.01
N ALA A 74 1.91 -18.27 0.73
CA ALA A 74 2.21 -19.51 0.03
C ALA A 74 3.48 -20.19 0.58
N THR A 75 4.47 -19.39 0.95
CA THR A 75 5.79 -19.84 1.42
C THR A 75 5.99 -19.71 2.93
N GLY A 76 5.20 -18.86 3.61
CA GLY A 76 5.43 -18.47 5.00
C GLY A 76 6.61 -17.51 5.19
N THR A 77 7.23 -17.04 4.10
CA THR A 77 8.42 -16.19 4.16
C THR A 77 8.08 -14.82 4.70
N HIS A 78 8.80 -14.35 5.72
CA HIS A 78 8.76 -12.95 6.16
C HIS A 78 9.36 -12.07 5.05
N LEU A 79 8.57 -11.16 4.51
CA LEU A 79 9.00 -10.26 3.43
C LEU A 79 9.60 -8.97 3.98
N TYR A 80 8.89 -8.28 4.87
CA TYR A 80 9.35 -7.01 5.44
C TYR A 80 8.56 -6.60 6.68
N ASP A 81 9.11 -5.62 7.39
CA ASP A 81 8.42 -4.88 8.44
C ASP A 81 8.13 -3.44 7.98
N ILE A 82 6.97 -2.91 8.35
CA ILE A 82 6.64 -1.49 8.26
C ILE A 82 6.76 -0.90 9.67
N VAL A 83 7.48 0.20 9.79
CA VAL A 83 7.77 0.86 11.07
C VAL A 83 7.65 2.37 10.97
N LYS A 84 7.23 3.00 12.07
CA LYS A 84 7.34 4.44 12.27
C LYS A 84 8.74 4.79 12.76
N GLU A 85 9.37 5.78 12.12
CA GLU A 85 10.63 6.35 12.60
C GLU A 85 10.37 7.52 13.56
N HIS A 86 11.04 7.49 14.72
CA HIS A 86 10.78 8.42 15.83
C HIS A 86 11.76 9.61 15.91
N PHE A 87 12.85 9.61 15.12
CA PHE A 87 13.91 10.62 15.21
C PHE A 87 13.85 11.71 14.12
N HIS A 88 12.73 11.81 13.41
CA HIS A 88 12.50 12.85 12.40
C HIS A 88 11.50 13.90 12.92
N LEU A 89 11.70 15.18 12.56
CA LEU A 89 10.81 16.29 12.91
C LEU A 89 9.37 16.09 12.36
N HIS A 90 9.22 15.22 11.36
CA HIS A 90 7.95 14.74 10.83
C HIS A 90 7.96 13.21 10.80
N ALA A 91 6.85 12.58 11.18
CA ALA A 91 6.70 11.14 11.13
C ALA A 91 6.98 10.61 9.71
N THR A 92 7.91 9.68 9.63
CA THR A 92 8.28 8.98 8.40
C THR A 92 8.01 7.51 8.64
N TYR A 93 7.23 6.91 7.76
CA TYR A 93 7.00 5.46 7.76
C TYR A 93 7.96 4.83 6.76
N VAL A 94 8.60 3.75 7.16
CA VAL A 94 9.51 3.00 6.29
C VAL A 94 9.13 1.54 6.24
N ALA A 95 9.41 0.89 5.11
CA ALA A 95 9.43 -0.56 5.02
C ALA A 95 10.88 -1.04 4.92
N GLU A 96 11.21 -2.02 5.75
CA GLU A 96 12.55 -2.62 5.86
C GLU A 96 12.47 -4.15 5.67
N THR A 97 13.39 -4.70 4.89
CA THR A 97 13.54 -6.15 4.77
C THR A 97 14.08 -6.77 6.09
N PRO A 98 14.07 -8.11 6.26
CA PRO A 98 14.49 -8.75 7.53
C PRO A 98 15.92 -8.40 7.96
N ASP A 99 16.80 -8.13 7.00
CA ASP A 99 18.17 -7.64 7.16
C ASP A 99 18.28 -6.13 7.52
N LYS A 100 17.14 -5.47 7.78
CA LYS A 100 17.03 -4.04 8.15
C LYS A 100 17.43 -3.06 7.06
N ARG A 101 17.47 -3.51 5.80
CA ARG A 101 17.61 -2.61 4.65
C ARG A 101 16.27 -1.94 4.34
N LYS A 102 16.23 -0.61 4.43
CA LYS A 102 15.06 0.18 4.03
C LYS A 102 14.94 0.16 2.51
N PHE A 103 13.74 -0.12 2.02
CA PHE A 103 13.44 -0.08 0.58
C PHE A 103 12.29 0.87 0.24
N LEU A 104 11.44 1.24 1.21
CA LEU A 104 10.35 2.19 1.02
C LEU A 104 10.37 3.24 2.13
N GLU A 105 10.15 4.49 1.78
CA GLU A 105 10.06 5.62 2.70
C GLU A 105 8.89 6.53 2.31
N ILE A 106 8.00 6.84 3.26
CA ILE A 106 6.86 7.75 3.06
C ILE A 106 7.09 9.03 3.83
N LYS A 107 7.22 10.15 3.11
CA LYS A 107 7.43 11.49 3.70
C LYS A 107 6.20 12.36 3.59
N SER A 108 6.05 13.28 4.54
CA SER A 108 5.11 14.40 4.40
C SER A 108 5.61 15.36 3.33
N SER A 109 4.73 15.73 2.40
CA SER A 109 5.04 16.74 1.39
C SER A 109 4.23 17.99 1.69
N MET A 110 4.90 19.00 2.27
CA MET A 110 4.31 20.33 2.52
C MET A 110 4.19 21.17 1.23
N LYS A 111 4.87 20.77 0.14
CA LYS A 111 4.99 21.60 -1.08
C LYS A 111 3.73 21.61 -1.95
N TYR A 112 2.87 20.59 -1.88
CA TYR A 112 1.75 20.40 -2.82
C TYR A 112 0.36 20.42 -2.17
N ASP A 113 0.31 20.72 -0.87
CA ASP A 113 -0.87 20.64 0.01
C ASP A 113 -2.07 21.52 -0.44
N LYS A 114 -1.82 22.54 -1.27
CA LYS A 114 -2.85 23.50 -1.72
C LYS A 114 -3.39 23.28 -3.13
N VAL A 115 -2.78 22.40 -3.95
CA VAL A 115 -3.13 22.31 -5.39
C VAL A 115 -3.50 20.89 -5.83
N PHE A 116 -2.94 19.83 -5.23
CA PHE A 116 -3.06 18.46 -5.77
C PHE A 116 -3.50 17.37 -4.80
N GLY A 117 -3.85 17.71 -3.55
CA GLY A 117 -4.43 16.77 -2.58
C GLY A 117 -3.46 15.70 -2.02
N SER A 118 -2.21 15.66 -2.47
CA SER A 118 -1.22 14.73 -1.93
C SER A 118 -0.51 15.27 -0.70
N LYS A 119 -0.82 14.71 0.48
CA LYS A 119 -0.10 14.96 1.74
C LYS A 119 1.19 14.11 1.85
N ALA A 120 1.51 13.28 0.87
CA ALA A 120 2.57 12.27 0.96
C ALA A 120 3.29 11.97 -0.35
N THR A 121 4.60 11.78 -0.29
CA THR A 121 5.39 11.18 -1.38
C THR A 121 6.05 9.92 -0.87
N ALA A 122 6.03 8.87 -1.69
CA ALA A 122 6.67 7.60 -1.42
C ALA A 122 7.95 7.46 -2.26
N THR A 123 9.05 7.10 -1.62
CA THR A 123 10.32 6.82 -2.30
C THR A 123 10.62 5.34 -2.13
N PHE A 124 10.68 4.61 -3.24
CA PHE A 124 11.04 3.20 -3.30
C PHE A 124 12.44 3.05 -3.91
N THR A 125 13.31 2.26 -3.28
CA THR A 125 14.63 1.89 -3.81
C THR A 125 14.64 0.39 -4.10
N ALA A 126 14.75 0.05 -5.38
CA ALA A 126 14.78 -1.32 -5.85
C ALA A 126 16.09 -2.04 -5.49
N PRO A 127 16.11 -3.39 -5.52
CA PRO A 127 17.32 -4.18 -5.23
C PRO A 127 18.52 -3.83 -6.13
N ASP A 128 18.29 -3.35 -7.34
CA ASP A 128 19.33 -2.90 -8.28
C ASP A 128 19.80 -1.46 -8.05
N GLY A 129 19.30 -0.79 -7.01
CA GLY A 129 19.67 0.57 -6.64
C GLY A 129 18.88 1.67 -7.35
N ARG A 130 17.99 1.35 -8.30
CA ARG A 130 17.11 2.35 -8.92
C ARG A 130 16.10 2.88 -7.91
N THR A 131 15.89 4.20 -7.91
CA THR A 131 14.90 4.85 -7.06
C THR A 131 13.70 5.29 -7.88
N PHE A 132 12.51 5.03 -7.34
CA PHE A 132 11.23 5.40 -7.90
C PHE A 132 10.49 6.27 -6.89
N VAL A 133 10.02 7.43 -7.35
CA VAL A 133 9.14 8.29 -6.55
C VAL A 133 7.71 8.08 -6.99
N MET A 134 6.81 7.98 -6.03
CA MET A 134 5.37 7.85 -6.28
C MET A 134 4.61 8.90 -5.50
N ALA A 135 3.66 9.51 -6.19
CA ALA A 135 2.74 10.49 -5.63
C ALA A 135 1.31 9.94 -5.69
N MET A 136 0.45 10.50 -4.84
CA MET A 136 -0.94 10.09 -4.75
C MET A 136 -1.85 11.20 -5.29
N ARG A 137 -2.91 10.86 -6.02
CA ARG A 137 -3.98 11.81 -6.37
C ARG A 137 -5.35 11.25 -6.03
N GLY A 138 -6.33 12.14 -5.94
CA GLY A 138 -7.70 11.80 -5.56
C GLY A 138 -7.93 11.91 -4.06
N ASN A 139 -9.07 11.41 -3.59
CA ASN A 139 -9.42 11.45 -2.17
C ASN A 139 -9.21 10.07 -1.55
N TRP A 140 -8.01 9.90 -0.98
CA TRP A 140 -7.62 8.69 -0.24
C TRP A 140 -8.58 8.30 0.87
N ARG A 141 -9.10 9.27 1.66
CA ARG A 141 -9.84 8.96 2.90
C ARG A 141 -11.26 8.49 2.61
N ASP A 142 -11.95 9.12 1.65
CA ASP A 142 -13.41 8.95 1.52
C ASP A 142 -13.88 8.25 0.25
N SER A 143 -13.00 8.02 -0.73
CA SER A 143 -13.44 7.46 -2.02
C SER A 143 -12.37 6.66 -2.76
N LYS A 144 -11.79 7.24 -3.81
CA LYS A 144 -10.84 6.62 -4.72
C LYS A 144 -9.58 7.45 -4.81
N ALA A 145 -8.45 6.77 -4.90
CA ALA A 145 -7.15 7.39 -5.08
C ALA A 145 -6.30 6.58 -6.06
N ASP A 146 -5.44 7.27 -6.80
CA ASP A 146 -4.41 6.64 -7.63
C ASP A 146 -3.04 6.87 -6.97
N ILE A 147 -2.22 5.83 -6.94
CA ILE A 147 -0.77 5.93 -6.75
C ILE A 147 -0.14 6.00 -8.13
N VAL A 148 0.62 7.05 -8.38
CA VAL A 148 1.16 7.42 -9.69
C VAL A 148 2.68 7.44 -9.61
N LEU A 149 3.34 6.89 -10.62
CA LEU A 149 4.79 6.95 -10.74
C LEU A 149 5.22 8.35 -11.19
N GLY A 150 6.02 9.01 -10.37
CA GLY A 150 6.46 10.38 -10.52
C GLY A 150 6.15 11.23 -9.29
N GLU A 151 6.81 12.39 -9.20
CA GLU A 151 6.51 13.39 -8.15
C GLU A 151 5.20 14.16 -8.42
N ASP A 152 4.89 14.41 -9.70
CA ASP A 152 3.66 15.06 -10.12
C ASP A 152 2.57 14.01 -10.36
N ALA A 153 1.61 13.90 -9.44
CA ALA A 153 0.53 12.92 -9.55
C ALA A 153 -0.43 13.18 -10.73
N SER A 154 -0.36 14.34 -11.40
CA SER A 154 -1.09 14.60 -12.65
C SER A 154 -0.43 13.93 -13.86
N GLN A 155 0.85 13.56 -13.74
CA GLN A 155 1.68 13.00 -14.80
C GLN A 155 2.13 11.58 -14.44
N GLY A 156 2.35 10.74 -15.46
CA GLY A 156 2.92 9.41 -15.27
C GLY A 156 1.89 8.28 -15.10
N PRO A 157 2.36 7.02 -15.17
CA PRO A 157 1.50 5.85 -15.13
C PRO A 157 0.96 5.59 -13.72
N VAL A 158 -0.31 5.15 -13.65
CA VAL A 158 -0.92 4.65 -12.40
C VAL A 158 -0.35 3.27 -12.10
N VAL A 159 0.32 3.12 -10.96
CA VAL A 159 0.89 1.84 -10.51
C VAL A 159 -0.09 1.05 -9.64
N ALA A 160 -0.98 1.77 -8.93
CA ALA A 160 -2.06 1.18 -8.17
C ALA A 160 -3.24 2.15 -8.06
N ARG A 161 -4.44 1.61 -7.98
CA ARG A 161 -5.70 2.33 -7.74
C ARG A 161 -6.39 1.77 -6.53
N ILE A 162 -6.91 2.66 -5.70
CA ILE A 162 -7.55 2.35 -4.44
C ILE A 162 -9.01 2.73 -4.53
N ASP A 163 -9.87 1.83 -4.08
CA ASP A 163 -11.30 2.01 -4.09
C ASP A 163 -11.90 1.57 -2.75
N ARG A 164 -12.19 2.54 -1.89
CA ARG A 164 -12.82 2.34 -0.58
C ARG A 164 -14.34 2.13 -0.67
N GLN A 165 -14.91 2.33 -1.86
CA GLN A 165 -16.34 2.15 -2.13
C GLN A 165 -16.64 0.88 -2.93
N PHE A 166 -15.60 0.12 -3.27
CA PHE A 166 -15.67 -1.08 -4.09
C PHE A 166 -16.71 -2.10 -3.60
N PHE A 167 -16.80 -2.25 -2.27
CA PHE A 167 -17.84 -3.03 -1.63
C PHE A 167 -18.93 -2.08 -1.14
N ASN A 168 -20.01 -1.93 -1.92
CA ASN A 168 -21.18 -1.18 -1.48
C ASN A 168 -21.71 -1.71 -0.13
N LYS A 169 -22.29 -0.82 0.68
CA LYS A 169 -22.70 -0.93 2.10
C LYS A 169 -23.65 -2.10 2.50
N ARG A 170 -23.86 -3.11 1.66
CA ARG A 170 -24.76 -4.27 1.91
C ARG A 170 -24.08 -5.64 1.93
N GLU A 171 -22.90 -5.82 1.34
CA GLU A 171 -22.19 -7.12 1.28
C GLU A 171 -21.17 -7.30 2.41
N PHE A 172 -21.33 -6.57 3.50
CA PHE A 172 -20.35 -6.54 4.56
C PHE A 172 -20.45 -7.78 5.44
N PHE A 173 -19.52 -8.71 5.23
CA PHE A 173 -19.17 -9.73 6.22
C PHE A 173 -18.64 -9.02 7.49
N GLY A 174 -19.54 -8.77 8.45
CA GLY A 174 -19.15 -8.72 9.87
C GLY A 174 -18.38 -7.51 10.40
N GLY A 175 -18.54 -6.29 9.88
CA GLY A 175 -18.05 -5.09 10.59
C GLY A 175 -16.61 -4.63 10.28
N GLN A 176 -15.91 -5.29 9.35
CA GLN A 176 -14.52 -5.00 8.98
C GLN A 176 -14.39 -4.01 7.83
N GLN A 177 -14.00 -2.76 8.09
CA GLN A 177 -13.76 -1.76 7.04
C GLN A 177 -12.67 -2.27 6.09
N THR A 178 -13.00 -2.56 4.83
CA THR A 178 -12.07 -3.03 3.81
C THR A 178 -12.10 -2.14 2.58
N TYR A 179 -11.02 -2.15 1.80
CA TYR A 179 -10.94 -1.47 0.51
C TYR A 179 -10.22 -2.33 -0.52
N ALA A 180 -10.51 -2.07 -1.79
CA ALA A 180 -9.85 -2.73 -2.91
C ALA A 180 -8.64 -1.92 -3.38
N VAL A 181 -7.59 -2.64 -3.77
CA VAL A 181 -6.38 -2.10 -4.39
C VAL A 181 -6.12 -2.85 -5.68
N THR A 182 -6.34 -2.18 -6.80
CA THR A 182 -6.02 -2.68 -8.13
C THR A 182 -4.58 -2.30 -8.47
N VAL A 183 -3.75 -3.27 -8.81
CA VAL A 183 -2.31 -3.12 -9.07
C VAL A 183 -2.03 -3.35 -10.55
N ALA A 184 -1.19 -2.49 -11.15
CA ALA A 184 -0.84 -2.57 -12.57
C ALA A 184 0.07 -3.78 -12.86
N PRO A 185 0.00 -4.38 -14.07
CA PRO A 185 0.98 -5.36 -14.51
C PRO A 185 2.40 -4.76 -14.46
N GLY A 186 3.35 -5.52 -13.93
CA GLY A 186 4.73 -5.08 -13.70
C GLY A 186 4.98 -4.42 -12.34
N MET A 187 3.95 -4.20 -11.52
CA MET A 187 4.09 -3.74 -10.14
C MET A 187 4.11 -4.92 -9.17
N ASP A 188 4.99 -4.85 -8.18
CA ASP A 188 5.05 -5.78 -7.05
C ASP A 188 3.85 -5.60 -6.11
N LEU A 189 3.08 -6.69 -5.94
CA LEU A 189 1.90 -6.73 -5.08
C LEU A 189 2.24 -6.47 -3.61
N ALA A 190 3.37 -6.99 -3.13
CA ALA A 190 3.82 -6.79 -1.75
C ALA A 190 4.27 -5.33 -1.56
N LEU A 191 4.96 -4.73 -2.52
CA LEU A 191 5.28 -3.30 -2.50
C LEU A 191 4.01 -2.43 -2.48
N ALA A 192 2.98 -2.79 -3.26
CA ALA A 192 1.69 -2.10 -3.24
C ALA A 192 1.00 -2.20 -1.86
N VAL A 193 1.06 -3.35 -1.19
CA VAL A 193 0.58 -3.51 0.18
C VAL A 193 1.37 -2.62 1.15
N ALA A 194 2.70 -2.56 1.03
CA ALA A 194 3.54 -1.70 1.87
C ALA A 194 3.16 -0.22 1.72
N LEU A 195 2.97 0.25 0.48
CA LEU A 195 2.50 1.61 0.19
C LEU A 195 1.16 1.88 0.86
N CYS A 196 0.20 0.98 0.71
CA CYS A 196 -1.15 1.19 1.22
C CYS A 196 -1.18 1.29 2.75
N ILE A 197 -0.51 0.35 3.43
CA ILE A 197 -0.40 0.36 4.89
C ILE A 197 0.30 1.63 5.38
N ALA A 198 1.47 1.96 4.82
CA ALA A 198 2.24 3.11 5.28
C ALA A 198 1.52 4.45 5.02
N LEU A 199 0.76 4.57 3.93
CA LEU A 199 -0.08 5.74 3.64
C LEU A 199 -1.27 5.85 4.61
N ASP A 200 -1.92 4.72 4.93
CA ASP A 200 -3.02 4.70 5.90
C ASP A 200 -2.55 5.07 7.30
N GLU A 201 -1.45 4.48 7.76
CA GLU A 201 -0.86 4.82 9.06
C GLU A 201 -0.60 6.31 9.18
N LYS A 202 0.07 6.88 8.18
CA LYS A 202 0.39 8.31 8.14
C LYS A 202 -0.85 9.20 8.10
N ASN A 203 -1.90 8.81 7.37
CA ASN A 203 -3.12 9.61 7.31
C ASN A 203 -3.94 9.54 8.60
N ASN A 204 -3.74 8.52 9.43
CA ASN A 204 -4.42 8.32 10.71
C ASN A 204 -3.68 8.94 11.91
N GLU A 205 -2.45 9.44 11.72
CA GLU A 205 -1.78 10.25 12.73
C GLU A 205 -2.51 11.60 12.93
N LYS A 206 -2.75 11.94 14.19
CA LYS A 206 -3.39 13.20 14.62
C LYS A 206 -2.37 14.29 14.82
#